data_AF-A0A257M035-F1
#
_entry.id   AF-A0A257M035-F1
#
_cell.length_a   1.000
_cell.length_b   1.000
_cell.length_c   1.000
_cell.angle_alpha   90.00
_cell.angle_beta   90.00
_cell.angle_gamma   90.00
#
_symmetry.space_group_name_H-M   'P 1'
#
loop_
_entity.id
_entity.type
_entity.pdbx_description
1 polymer ?
#
loop_
_entity_poly.entity_id
_entity_poly.type
_entity_poly.pdbx_seq_one_letter_code
_entity_poly.pdbx_strand_id
1 'polypeptide(L)'
;MKTIPVRSKKKGMTLLELTVVILVLLALISVLFIGARAWKKGSDRAGCIVLIRNVQQGMRSYCNLYGFNPGATVTGLQGQIIGIGRFVEKTPACPSTGTYTYLGDSIPTVGTLYMTCSLATTETHAPTAYTDW
;
A
#
# COMPACT_ATOMS: atom_id res chain seq x y z
N MET A 1 67.92 -28.70 -28.97
CA MET A 1 66.70 -28.13 -29.59
C MET A 1 65.85 -27.54 -28.47
N LYS A 2 65.77 -26.20 -28.35
CA LYS A 2 65.10 -25.51 -27.23
C LYS A 2 63.90 -24.75 -27.81
N THR A 3 62.68 -25.16 -27.48
CA THR A 3 61.45 -24.55 -27.97
C THR A 3 61.13 -23.29 -27.17
N ILE A 4 60.84 -22.19 -27.88
CA ILE A 4 60.48 -20.90 -27.26
C ILE A 4 58.97 -20.93 -26.96
N PRO A 5 58.53 -20.66 -25.72
CA PRO A 5 57.12 -20.63 -25.39
C PRO A 5 56.45 -19.40 -26.03
N VAL A 6 55.41 -19.64 -26.84
CA VAL A 6 54.56 -18.57 -27.39
C VAL A 6 53.66 -18.03 -26.29
N ARG A 7 53.83 -16.76 -25.94
CA ARG A 7 53.02 -16.08 -24.91
C ARG A 7 51.63 -15.76 -25.47
N SER A 8 50.59 -16.41 -24.95
CA SER A 8 49.20 -16.07 -25.26
C SER A 8 48.88 -14.66 -24.75
N LYS A 9 48.52 -13.74 -25.67
CA LYS A 9 48.01 -12.42 -25.31
C LYS A 9 46.60 -12.61 -24.74
N LYS A 10 46.44 -12.52 -23.42
CA LYS A 10 45.11 -12.34 -22.81
C LYS A 10 44.54 -11.02 -23.34
N LYS A 11 43.43 -11.08 -24.07
CA LYS A 11 42.67 -9.88 -24.45
C LYS A 11 42.13 -9.26 -23.15
N GLY A 12 42.69 -8.14 -22.72
CA GLY A 12 42.12 -7.34 -21.64
C GLY A 12 40.85 -6.65 -22.15
N MET A 13 39.83 -6.53 -21.29
CA MET A 13 38.64 -5.71 -21.56
C MET A 13 39.09 -4.28 -21.87
N THR A 14 38.58 -3.69 -22.96
CA THR A 14 38.97 -2.34 -23.33
C THR A 14 38.33 -1.32 -22.38
N LEU A 15 39.00 -0.18 -22.15
CA LEU A 15 38.47 0.89 -21.29
C LEU A 15 37.12 1.40 -21.80
N LEU A 16 36.93 1.41 -23.13
CA LEU A 16 35.67 1.79 -23.76
C LEU A 16 34.55 0.80 -23.42
N GLU A 17 34.78 -0.52 -23.52
CA GLU A 17 33.79 -1.54 -23.14
C GLU A 17 33.35 -1.40 -21.68
N LEU A 18 34.28 -1.16 -20.76
CA LEU A 18 33.97 -1.00 -19.34
C LEU A 18 33.16 0.30 -19.09
N THR A 19 33.55 1.42 -19.73
CA THR A 19 32.80 2.68 -19.58
C THR A 19 31.39 2.59 -20.17
N VAL A 20 31.19 1.96 -21.33
CA VAL A 20 29.87 1.76 -21.92
C VAL A 20 29.00 0.89 -21.02
N VAL A 21 29.54 -0.20 -20.49
CA VAL A 21 28.80 -1.08 -19.57
C VAL A 21 28.37 -0.31 -18.32
N ILE A 22 29.28 0.46 -17.70
CA ILE A 22 28.94 1.25 -16.51
C ILE A 22 27.85 2.28 -16.82
N LEU A 23 27.96 3.01 -17.93
CA LEU A 23 26.96 4.01 -18.34
C LEU A 23 25.58 3.37 -18.53
N VAL A 24 25.52 2.22 -19.20
CA VAL A 24 24.27 1.48 -19.41
C VAL A 24 23.69 0.98 -18.08
N LEU A 25 24.52 0.39 -17.20
CA LEU A 25 24.07 -0.09 -15.90
C LEU A 25 23.50 1.05 -15.04
N LEU A 26 24.19 2.20 -14.97
CA LEU A 26 23.71 3.36 -14.21
C LEU A 26 22.40 3.92 -14.79
N ALA A 27 22.26 3.97 -16.12
CA ALA A 27 21.02 4.38 -16.76
C ALA A 27 19.85 3.45 -16.40
N LEU A 28 20.05 2.12 -16.47
CA LEU A 28 19.02 1.13 -16.14
C LEU A 28 18.62 1.18 -14.65
N ILE A 29 19.60 1.28 -13.76
CA ILE A 29 19.36 1.39 -12.31
C ILE A 29 18.54 2.65 -12.00
N SER A 30 18.82 3.77 -12.68
CA SER A 30 18.09 5.03 -12.48
C SER A 30 16.60 4.89 -12.84
N VAL A 31 16.29 4.30 -13.99
CA VAL A 31 14.89 4.07 -14.41
C VAL A 31 14.18 3.10 -13.46
N LEU A 32 14.88 2.05 -13.00
CA LEU A 32 14.35 1.09 -12.04
C LEU A 32 13.92 1.78 -10.73
N PHE A 33 14.73 2.69 -10.19
CA PHE A 33 14.40 3.39 -8.95
C PHE A 33 13.14 4.27 -9.07
N ILE A 34 12.96 4.93 -10.22
CA ILE A 34 11.76 5.75 -10.48
C ILE A 34 10.54 4.85 -10.54
N GLY A 35 10.62 3.74 -11.29
CA GLY A 35 9.53 2.77 -11.40
C GLY A 35 9.18 2.13 -10.05
N ALA A 36 10.18 1.70 -9.27
CA ALA A 36 9.98 1.07 -7.97
C ALA A 36 9.30 2.01 -6.96
N ARG A 37 9.67 3.30 -6.94
CA ARG A 37 9.03 4.30 -6.06
C ARG A 37 7.57 4.54 -6.44
N ALA A 38 7.29 4.71 -7.74
CA ALA A 38 5.92 4.90 -8.22
C ALA A 38 5.04 3.67 -7.91
N TRP A 39 5.57 2.47 -8.14
CA TRP A 39 4.89 1.22 -7.81
C TRP A 39 4.62 1.09 -6.30
N LYS A 40 5.62 1.35 -5.44
CA LYS A 40 5.44 1.30 -3.98
C LYS A 40 4.34 2.24 -3.52
N LYS A 41 4.34 3.49 -4.01
CA LYS A 41 3.31 4.49 -3.71
C LYS A 41 1.91 4.03 -4.16
N GLY A 42 1.78 3.45 -5.35
CA GLY A 42 0.52 2.90 -5.84
C GLY A 42 0.03 1.70 -5.02
N SER A 43 0.94 0.79 -4.65
CA SER A 43 0.64 -0.39 -3.84
C SER A 43 0.15 0.01 -2.43
N ASP A 44 0.82 0.99 -1.81
CA ASP A 44 0.42 1.46 -0.49
C ASP A 44 -0.96 2.12 -0.52
N ARG A 45 -1.23 2.95 -1.53
CA ARG A 45 -2.56 3.55 -1.73
C ARG A 45 -3.63 2.48 -1.84
N ALA A 46 -3.40 1.46 -2.68
CA ALA A 46 -4.34 0.36 -2.86
C ALA A 46 -4.56 -0.42 -1.55
N GLY A 47 -3.48 -0.71 -0.83
CA GLY A 47 -3.56 -1.36 0.49
C GLY A 47 -4.37 -0.53 1.50
N CYS A 48 -4.19 0.79 1.52
CA CYS A 48 -4.95 1.69 2.37
C CYS A 48 -6.46 1.66 2.06
N ILE A 49 -6.82 1.72 0.78
CA ILE A 49 -8.22 1.66 0.32
C ILE A 49 -8.87 0.31 0.68
N VAL A 50 -8.14 -0.80 0.53
CA VAL A 50 -8.63 -2.14 0.92
C VAL A 50 -8.89 -2.21 2.42
N LEU A 51 -8.03 -1.64 3.25
CA LEU A 51 -8.25 -1.59 4.71
C LEU A 51 -9.51 -0.78 5.06
N ILE A 52 -9.73 0.38 4.43
CA ILE A 52 -10.96 1.17 4.59
C ILE A 52 -12.19 0.35 4.21
N ARG A 53 -12.15 -0.33 3.06
CA ARG A 53 -13.24 -1.18 2.60
C ARG A 53 -13.54 -2.32 3.58
N ASN A 54 -12.51 -3.01 4.07
CA ASN A 54 -12.67 -4.13 5.00
C ASN A 54 -13.34 -3.69 6.30
N VAL A 55 -12.93 -2.54 6.85
CA VAL A 55 -13.57 -1.97 8.04
C VAL A 55 -15.01 -1.57 7.77
N GLN A 56 -15.29 -0.90 6.65
CA GLN A 56 -16.67 -0.52 6.27
C GLN A 56 -17.56 -1.77 6.14
N GLN A 57 -17.08 -2.81 5.48
CA GLN A 57 -17.80 -4.08 5.32
C GLN A 57 -17.99 -4.82 6.65
N GLY A 58 -16.98 -4.83 7.52
CA GLY A 58 -17.09 -5.39 8.87
C GLY A 58 -18.12 -4.65 9.71
N MET A 59 -18.12 -3.32 9.65
CA MET A 59 -19.13 -2.47 10.30
C MET A 59 -20.54 -2.76 9.77
N ARG A 60 -20.74 -2.83 8.45
CA ARG A 60 -22.06 -3.17 7.87
C ARG A 60 -22.51 -4.57 8.27
N SER A 61 -21.59 -5.53 8.34
CA SER A 61 -21.89 -6.90 8.80
C SER A 61 -22.32 -6.92 10.26
N TYR A 62 -21.65 -6.15 11.12
CA TYR A 62 -22.08 -5.94 12.51
C TYR A 62 -23.49 -5.33 12.58
N CYS A 63 -23.76 -4.27 11.82
CA CYS A 63 -25.08 -3.63 11.81
C CYS A 63 -26.18 -4.61 11.37
N ASN A 64 -25.92 -5.41 10.33
CA ASN A 64 -26.86 -6.41 9.82
C ASN A 64 -27.14 -7.53 10.84
N LEU A 65 -26.11 -7.99 11.58
CA LEU A 65 -26.27 -9.07 12.55
C LEU A 65 -27.08 -8.66 13.78
N TYR A 66 -26.94 -7.40 14.21
CA TYR A 66 -27.56 -6.89 15.43
C TYR A 66 -28.78 -5.97 15.17
N GLY A 67 -29.13 -5.73 13.91
CA GLY A 67 -30.31 -4.94 13.53
C GLY A 67 -30.15 -3.43 13.74
N PHE A 68 -28.93 -2.90 13.61
CA PHE A 68 -28.70 -1.46 13.71
C PHE A 68 -28.93 -0.73 12.38
N ASN A 69 -29.62 0.40 12.45
CA ASN A 69 -29.86 1.26 11.28
C ASN A 69 -28.71 2.25 11.05
N PRO A 70 -28.48 2.69 9.80
CA PRO A 70 -27.59 3.80 9.52
C PRO A 70 -27.96 5.05 10.32
N GLY A 71 -26.97 5.77 10.85
CA GLY A 71 -27.17 6.95 11.72
C GLY A 71 -27.40 6.63 13.20
N ALA A 72 -27.55 5.35 13.57
CA ALA A 72 -27.63 4.96 14.98
C ALA A 72 -26.27 5.11 15.68
N THR A 73 -26.30 5.28 17.01
CA THR A 73 -25.11 5.33 17.86
C THR A 73 -25.01 4.03 18.67
N VAL A 74 -23.84 3.42 18.68
CA VAL A 74 -23.55 2.18 19.40
C VAL A 74 -22.31 2.40 20.25
N THR A 75 -22.44 2.27 21.57
CA THR A 75 -21.32 2.49 22.49
C THR A 75 -20.17 1.52 22.24
N GLY A 76 -18.97 2.06 22.04
CA GLY A 76 -17.76 1.27 21.77
C GLY A 76 -17.78 0.56 20.42
N LEU A 77 -18.46 1.11 19.41
CA LEU A 77 -18.65 0.50 18.08
C LEU A 77 -17.33 0.00 17.48
N GLN A 78 -16.27 0.81 17.57
CA GLN A 78 -14.95 0.44 17.07
C GLN A 78 -14.43 -0.88 17.66
N GLY A 79 -14.61 -1.10 18.97
CA GLY A 79 -14.18 -2.33 19.64
C GLY A 79 -15.07 -3.55 19.36
N GLN A 80 -16.28 -3.33 18.85
CA GLN A 80 -17.16 -4.42 18.38
C GLN A 80 -16.79 -4.89 16.96
N ILE A 81 -16.24 -3.98 16.14
CA ILE A 81 -15.86 -4.26 14.76
C ILE A 81 -14.40 -4.72 14.66
N ILE A 82 -13.51 -4.09 15.43
CA ILE A 82 -12.05 -4.27 15.35
C ILE A 82 -11.54 -4.95 16.63
N GLY A 83 -10.88 -6.10 16.47
CA GLY A 83 -10.29 -6.87 17.56
C GLY A 83 -10.28 -8.37 17.26
N ILE A 84 -9.55 -9.13 18.08
CA ILE A 84 -9.47 -10.59 17.94
C ILE A 84 -10.88 -11.20 18.03
N GLY A 85 -11.23 -12.04 17.05
CA GLY A 85 -12.55 -12.67 16.96
C GLY A 85 -13.67 -11.71 16.54
N ARG A 86 -13.35 -10.49 16.07
CA ARG A 86 -14.29 -9.53 15.49
C ARG A 86 -14.20 -9.54 13.96
N PHE A 87 -14.98 -8.69 13.32
CA PHE A 87 -15.05 -8.59 11.85
C PHE A 87 -13.73 -8.17 11.21
N VAL A 88 -12.90 -7.43 11.95
CA VAL A 88 -11.54 -7.07 11.55
C VAL A 88 -10.60 -7.44 12.69
N GLU A 89 -9.81 -8.49 12.51
CA GLU A 89 -9.02 -9.10 13.60
C GLU A 89 -7.95 -8.18 14.21
N LYS A 90 -7.41 -7.26 13.40
CA LYS A 90 -6.30 -6.40 13.79
C LYS A 90 -6.60 -4.95 13.41
N THR A 91 -6.27 -4.03 14.33
CA THR A 91 -6.32 -2.60 14.06
C THR A 91 -5.51 -2.25 12.81
N PRO A 92 -6.17 -1.68 11.77
CA PRO A 92 -5.50 -1.32 10.54
C PRO A 92 -4.39 -0.28 10.78
N ALA A 93 -3.29 -0.43 10.05
CA ALA A 93 -2.22 0.56 9.97
C ALA A 93 -2.03 0.96 8.50
N CYS A 94 -1.83 2.24 8.22
CA CYS A 94 -1.61 2.69 6.86
C CYS A 94 -0.22 2.26 6.38
N PRO A 95 -0.10 1.63 5.20
CA PRO A 95 1.21 1.20 4.67
C PRO A 95 2.14 2.36 4.28
N SER A 96 1.60 3.58 4.06
CA SER A 96 2.37 4.81 3.85
C SER A 96 2.49 5.69 5.09
N THR A 97 2.38 5.13 6.31
CA THR A 97 2.52 5.87 7.59
C THR A 97 1.42 6.90 7.89
N GLY A 98 0.33 6.92 7.11
CA GLY A 98 -0.86 7.70 7.44
C GLY A 98 -1.55 7.21 8.73
N THR A 99 -2.38 8.06 9.30
CA THR A 99 -3.20 7.74 10.48
C THR A 99 -4.66 7.55 10.07
N TYR A 100 -5.33 6.57 10.67
CA TYR A 100 -6.76 6.36 10.47
C TYR A 100 -7.57 7.09 11.53
N THR A 101 -8.63 7.78 11.10
CA THR A 101 -9.63 8.40 11.97
C THR A 101 -10.95 7.68 11.78
N TYR A 102 -11.71 7.51 12.87
CA TYR A 102 -12.99 6.80 12.89
C TYR A 102 -14.10 7.74 13.33
N LEU A 103 -15.35 7.45 12.96
CA LEU A 103 -16.54 8.17 13.45
C LEU A 103 -16.95 7.78 14.88
N GLY A 104 -16.09 7.03 15.59
CA GLY A 104 -16.34 6.58 16.96
C GLY A 104 -17.56 5.67 17.04
N ASP A 105 -18.53 6.05 17.86
CA ASP A 105 -19.72 5.24 18.14
C ASP A 105 -20.84 5.42 17.11
N SER A 106 -20.67 6.31 16.13
CA SER A 106 -21.69 6.59 15.14
C SER A 106 -21.59 5.65 13.95
N ILE A 107 -22.70 4.98 13.62
CA ILE A 107 -22.86 4.26 12.36
C ILE A 107 -23.11 5.31 11.26
N PRO A 108 -22.26 5.42 10.23
CA PRO A 108 -22.46 6.37 9.15
C PRO A 108 -23.74 6.07 8.36
N THR A 109 -24.38 7.15 7.91
CA THR A 109 -25.39 7.09 6.86
C THR A 109 -24.79 6.52 5.57
N VAL A 110 -25.63 6.03 4.68
CA VAL A 110 -25.17 5.58 3.36
C VAL A 110 -24.46 6.73 2.64
N GLY A 111 -23.33 6.45 2.01
CA GLY A 111 -22.49 7.43 1.34
C GLY A 111 -21.41 8.06 2.21
N THR A 112 -21.27 7.62 3.46
CA THR A 112 -20.25 8.14 4.40
C THR A 112 -19.33 7.03 4.89
N LEU A 113 -18.02 7.28 4.85
CA LEU A 113 -17.01 6.34 5.33
C LEU A 113 -16.93 6.36 6.86
N TYR A 114 -16.93 5.17 7.48
CA TYR A 114 -16.70 5.03 8.91
C TYR A 114 -15.24 5.32 9.31
N MET A 115 -14.29 5.00 8.41
CA MET A 115 -12.85 5.17 8.61
C MET A 115 -12.25 5.97 7.46
N THR A 116 -11.43 6.97 7.78
CA THR A 116 -10.70 7.82 6.82
C THR A 116 -9.21 7.84 7.12
N CYS A 117 -8.38 8.09 6.10
CA CYS A 117 -6.92 8.19 6.24
C CYS A 117 -6.48 9.66 6.16
N SER A 118 -5.49 10.07 6.96
CA SER A 118 -4.89 11.40 6.89
C SER A 118 -4.27 11.75 5.53
N LEU A 119 -3.92 10.73 4.74
CA LEU A 119 -3.36 10.86 3.40
C LEU A 119 -4.43 10.85 2.29
N ALA A 120 -5.72 10.94 2.65
CA ALA A 120 -6.83 10.87 1.71
C ALA A 120 -6.73 11.91 0.58
N THR A 121 -6.31 13.13 0.88
CA THR A 121 -6.22 14.24 -0.09
C THR A 121 -4.83 14.37 -0.70
N THR A 122 -3.77 14.15 0.08
CA THR A 122 -2.38 14.36 -0.35
C THR A 122 -1.86 13.21 -1.21
N GLU A 123 -2.29 11.99 -0.94
CA GLU A 123 -1.83 10.78 -1.62
C GLU A 123 -2.97 9.93 -2.19
N THR A 124 -4.20 10.45 -2.19
CA THR A 124 -5.39 9.80 -2.74
C THR A 124 -5.74 8.47 -2.06
N HIS A 125 -5.47 8.38 -0.75
CA HIS A 125 -5.77 7.21 0.10
C HIS A 125 -7.27 7.06 0.45
N ALA A 126 -8.17 7.75 -0.26
CA ALA A 126 -9.60 7.55 -0.15
C ALA A 126 -10.12 6.70 -1.32
N PRO A 127 -11.10 5.81 -1.09
CA PRO A 127 -11.86 5.19 -2.18
C PRO A 127 -12.50 6.27 -3.04
N THR A 128 -12.55 6.07 -4.36
CA THR A 128 -13.14 7.05 -5.29
C THR A 128 -14.66 6.92 -5.41
N ALA A 129 -15.22 5.77 -5.05
CA ALA A 129 -16.65 5.49 -5.08
C ALA A 129 -17.05 4.78 -3.78
N TYR A 130 -17.81 5.49 -2.95
CA TYR A 130 -18.36 5.00 -1.68
C TYR A 130 -19.76 5.56 -1.41
N THR A 131 -20.42 6.13 -2.42
CA THR A 131 -21.76 6.73 -2.32
C THR A 131 -22.83 5.72 -1.91
N ASP A 132 -22.63 4.45 -2.24
CA ASP A 132 -23.55 3.36 -1.95
C ASP A 132 -23.18 2.59 -0.67
N TRP A 133 -22.18 3.07 0.09
CA TRP A 133 -21.58 2.35 1.23
C TRP A 133 -22.04 2.80 2.59
#